data_AF-A0A1W9LWP6-F1
#
_entry.id   AF-A0A1W9LWP6-F1
#
_cell.length_a   1.000
_cell.length_b   1.000
_cell.length_c   1.000
_cell.angle_alpha   90.00
_cell.angle_beta   90.00
_cell.angle_gamma   90.00
#
_symmetry.space_group_name_H-M   'P 1'
#
loop_
_entity.id
_entity.type
_entity.pdbx_description
1 polymer ?
#
loop_
_entity_poly.entity_id
_entity_poly.type
_entity_poly.pdbx_seq_one_letter_code
_entity_poly.pdbx_strand_id
1 'polypeptide(L)'
;MRSPGRVCKEQGKAESALLSPYITGSVDFLKIDVEGVEKAILRELYESGKLNKIKEMIVEYHHHVRQNEDDFSIFLKILEESRFGYQIRGITDRPYQRHRFQNIMVYAYRKGGDKNDVPGIAETDTGQR
;
A
#
# COMPACT_ATOMS: atom_id res chain seq x y z
N MET A 1 -29.61 -2.24 3.38
CA MET A 1 -28.81 -1.00 3.38
C MET A 1 -28.04 -0.99 2.07
N ARG A 2 -28.43 -0.15 1.10
CA ARG A 2 -27.77 -0.10 -0.23
C ARG A 2 -26.46 0.65 -0.07
N SER A 3 -25.34 0.03 -0.44
CA SER A 3 -24.06 0.72 -0.60
C SER A 3 -24.26 1.87 -1.60
N PRO A 4 -23.73 3.07 -1.34
CA PRO A 4 -23.80 4.15 -2.32
C PRO A 4 -23.11 3.64 -3.59
N GLY A 5 -23.89 3.55 -4.67
CA GLY A 5 -23.43 3.03 -5.94
C GLY A 5 -22.24 3.85 -6.41
N ARG A 6 -21.12 3.20 -6.71
CA ARG A 6 -20.08 3.81 -7.53
C ARG A 6 -20.73 4.22 -8.84
N VAL A 7 -20.90 5.51 -9.04
CA VAL A 7 -21.28 6.07 -10.33
C VAL A 7 -20.11 5.76 -11.26
N CYS A 8 -20.32 4.84 -12.20
CA CYS A 8 -19.43 4.65 -13.33
C CYS A 8 -19.56 5.92 -14.18
N LYS A 9 -18.82 6.97 -13.83
CA LYS A 9 -18.68 8.15 -14.66
C LYS A 9 -17.92 7.75 -15.93
N GLU A 10 -18.30 8.33 -17.05
CA GLU A 10 -17.60 8.20 -18.33
C GLU A 10 -16.08 8.31 -18.13
N GLN A 11 -15.33 7.47 -18.85
CA GLN A 11 -13.87 7.50 -18.83
C GLN A 11 -13.38 8.82 -19.44
N GLY A 12 -13.27 9.86 -18.62
CA GLY A 12 -12.61 11.10 -18.98
C GLY A 12 -11.12 10.85 -19.16
N LYS A 13 -10.53 11.40 -20.23
CA LYS A 13 -9.07 11.51 -20.30
C LYS A 13 -8.62 12.50 -19.24
N ALA A 14 -7.77 12.03 -18.33
CA ALA A 14 -7.05 12.88 -17.39
C ALA A 14 -5.58 12.91 -17.78
N GLU A 15 -4.95 14.07 -17.61
CA GLU A 15 -3.50 14.17 -17.71
C GLU A 15 -2.86 13.43 -16.51
N SER A 16 -1.78 12.71 -16.77
CA SER A 16 -1.01 12.00 -15.75
C SER A 16 0.46 12.36 -15.88
N ALA A 17 1.17 12.31 -14.75
CA ALA A 17 2.61 12.54 -14.69
C ALA A 17 3.25 11.50 -13.76
N LEU A 18 4.55 11.26 -13.96
CA LEU A 18 5.34 10.47 -13.01
C LEU A 18 5.44 11.21 -11.68
N LEU A 19 5.48 10.47 -10.58
CA LEU A 19 5.62 11.06 -9.24
C LEU A 19 7.09 11.39 -8.91
N SER A 20 8.04 10.60 -9.43
CA SER A 20 9.48 10.76 -9.14
C SER A 20 10.07 12.16 -9.38
N PRO A 21 9.67 12.97 -10.39
CA PRO A 21 10.21 14.31 -10.58
C PRO A 21 9.83 15.28 -9.44
N TYR A 22 8.70 15.03 -8.77
CA TYR A 22 8.21 15.85 -7.67
C TYR A 22 8.86 15.51 -6.32
N ILE A 23 9.55 14.37 -6.21
CA ILE A 23 10.27 13.95 -4.99
C ILE A 23 11.71 14.50 -5.04
N THR A 24 11.85 15.75 -4.63
CA THR A 24 13.14 16.48 -4.61
C THR A 24 13.92 16.25 -3.31
N GLY A 25 13.23 16.17 -2.17
CA GLY A 25 13.82 15.94 -0.84
C GLY A 25 13.30 14.69 -0.13
N SER A 26 13.64 14.55 1.15
CA SER A 26 13.03 13.54 2.02
C SER A 26 11.54 13.79 2.18
N VAL A 27 10.75 12.73 2.13
CA VAL A 27 9.31 12.74 2.35
C VAL A 27 9.04 11.94 3.61
N ASP A 28 8.51 12.60 4.64
CA ASP A 28 8.21 11.93 5.90
C ASP A 28 7.05 10.94 5.73
N PHE A 29 6.01 11.34 5.00
CA PHE A 29 4.83 10.52 4.79
C PHE A 29 4.26 10.67 3.37
N LEU A 30 4.01 9.54 2.69
CA LEU A 30 3.37 9.50 1.37
C LEU A 30 2.03 8.76 1.44
N LYS A 31 0.94 9.39 0.96
CA LYS A 31 -0.35 8.70 0.72
C LYS A 31 -0.49 8.38 -0.77
N ILE A 32 -0.85 7.15 -1.10
CA ILE A 32 -1.20 6.71 -2.46
C ILE A 32 -2.60 6.10 -2.45
N ASP A 33 -3.46 6.61 -3.32
CA ASP A 33 -4.86 6.21 -3.45
C ASP A 33 -5.26 6.56 -4.89
N VAL A 34 -4.92 5.67 -5.84
CA VAL A 34 -4.94 5.96 -7.28
C VAL A 34 -5.46 4.76 -8.05
N GLU A 35 -6.78 4.55 -7.98
CA GLU A 35 -7.64 3.67 -8.80
C GLU A 35 -6.91 2.63 -9.70
N GLY A 36 -6.12 1.72 -9.11
CA GLY A 36 -5.54 0.54 -9.78
C GLY A 36 -4.16 0.72 -10.42
N VAL A 37 -3.48 1.85 -10.25
CA VAL A 37 -2.11 2.07 -10.76
C VAL A 37 -1.05 2.14 -9.65
N GLU A 38 -1.38 1.78 -8.42
CA GLU A 38 -0.49 1.90 -7.25
C GLU A 38 0.81 1.11 -7.43
N LYS A 39 0.71 -0.10 -8.00
CA LYS A 39 1.87 -0.95 -8.32
C LYS A 39 2.81 -0.26 -9.31
N ALA A 40 2.28 0.42 -10.32
CA ALA A 40 3.08 1.10 -11.32
C ALA A 40 3.82 2.30 -10.70
N ILE A 41 3.14 3.07 -9.83
CA ILE A 41 3.75 4.16 -9.06
C ILE A 41 4.88 3.61 -8.19
N LEU A 42 4.63 2.55 -7.41
CA LEU A 42 5.64 2.00 -6.51
C LEU A 42 6.86 1.45 -7.27
N ARG A 43 6.64 0.75 -8.40
CA ARG A 43 7.72 0.26 -9.27
C ARG A 43 8.54 1.40 -9.84
N GLU A 44 7.91 2.46 -10.33
CA GLU A 44 8.62 3.61 -10.89
C GLU A 44 9.43 4.36 -9.83
N LEU A 45 8.88 4.54 -8.63
CA LEU A 45 9.62 5.11 -7.49
C LEU A 45 10.82 4.24 -7.09
N TYR A 46 10.68 2.92 -7.17
CA TYR A 46 11.76 1.97 -6.91
C TYR A 46 12.87 2.08 -7.97
N GLU A 47 12.51 2.00 -9.25
CA GLU A 47 13.44 2.07 -10.39
C GLU A 47 14.17 3.43 -10.46
N SER A 48 13.48 4.53 -10.15
CA SER A 48 14.07 5.87 -10.07
C SER A 48 14.89 6.13 -8.79
N GLY A 49 14.90 5.17 -7.85
CA GLY A 49 15.56 5.31 -6.55
C GLY A 49 14.90 6.32 -5.61
N LYS A 50 13.76 6.91 -5.99
CA LYS A 50 13.03 7.91 -5.17
C LYS A 50 12.30 7.29 -3.99
N LEU A 51 11.99 5.99 -4.06
CA LEU A 51 11.43 5.26 -2.93
C LEU A 51 12.34 5.34 -1.69
N ASN A 52 13.65 5.54 -1.91
CA ASN A 52 14.61 5.75 -0.83
C ASN A 52 14.48 7.08 -0.08
N LYS A 53 13.66 8.00 -0.55
CA LYS A 53 13.43 9.29 0.10
C LYS A 53 12.23 9.29 1.03
N ILE A 54 11.43 8.23 1.00
CA ILE A 54 10.18 8.12 1.76
C ILE A 54 10.49 7.39 3.08
N LYS A 55 10.05 7.96 4.20
CA LYS A 55 10.17 7.33 5.53
C LYS A 55 8.99 6.39 5.80
N GLU A 56 7.79 6.88 5.58
CA GLU A 56 6.53 6.14 5.79
C GLU A 56 5.58 6.38 4.63
N MET A 57 4.70 5.41 4.38
CA MET A 57 3.64 5.56 3.41
C MET A 57 2.39 4.78 3.79
N ILE A 58 1.25 5.25 3.31
CA ILE A 58 -0.01 4.52 3.33
C ILE A 58 -0.52 4.39 1.89
N VAL A 59 -0.87 3.17 1.50
CA VAL A 59 -1.32 2.85 0.15
C VAL A 59 -2.66 2.14 0.23
N GLU A 60 -3.68 2.70 -0.42
CA GLU A 60 -4.91 2.00 -0.72
C GLU A 60 -4.72 1.20 -2.00
N TYR A 61 -4.38 -0.08 -1.85
CA TYR A 61 -4.18 -0.99 -2.97
C TYR A 61 -5.53 -1.51 -3.45
N HIS A 62 -5.90 -1.11 -4.67
CA HIS A 62 -7.13 -1.50 -5.33
C HIS A 62 -6.98 -2.90 -5.97
N HIS A 63 -7.26 -3.95 -5.19
CA HIS A 63 -7.15 -5.35 -5.62
C HIS A 63 -8.35 -5.77 -6.50
N HIS A 64 -8.08 -6.61 -7.51
CA HIS A 64 -9.04 -7.05 -8.53
C HIS A 64 -9.75 -5.92 -9.31
N VAL A 65 -9.08 -4.78 -9.54
CA VAL A 65 -9.57 -3.79 -10.55
C VAL A 65 -9.69 -4.46 -11.92
N ARG A 66 -8.75 -5.34 -12.24
CA ARG A 66 -8.87 -6.33 -13.31
C ARG A 66 -9.04 -7.71 -12.67
N GLN A 67 -10.16 -8.37 -12.96
CA GLN A 67 -10.62 -9.56 -12.23
C GLN A 67 -9.68 -10.78 -12.28
N ASN A 68 -8.71 -10.80 -13.20
CA ASN A 68 -7.80 -11.92 -13.44
C ASN A 68 -6.32 -11.55 -13.21
N GLU A 69 -6.03 -10.39 -12.61
CA GLU A 69 -4.66 -9.96 -12.32
C GLU A 69 -4.42 -9.91 -10.81
N ASP A 70 -3.52 -10.78 -10.32
CA ASP A 70 -3.15 -10.91 -8.91
C ASP A 70 -1.68 -10.52 -8.69
N ASP A 71 -1.42 -9.22 -8.61
CA ASP A 71 -0.05 -8.69 -8.54
C ASP A 71 0.32 -8.11 -7.17
N PHE A 72 -0.45 -8.41 -6.12
CA PHE A 72 -0.18 -7.88 -4.79
C PHE A 72 1.15 -8.39 -4.23
N SER A 73 1.55 -9.62 -4.58
CA SER A 73 2.87 -10.18 -4.24
C SER A 73 4.04 -9.36 -4.80
N ILE A 74 3.90 -8.84 -6.03
CA ILE A 74 4.91 -7.97 -6.67
C ILE A 74 5.00 -6.64 -5.92
N PHE A 75 3.87 -6.08 -5.52
CA PHE A 75 3.82 -4.86 -4.72
C PHE A 75 4.55 -5.05 -3.38
N LEU A 76 4.25 -6.13 -2.65
CA LEU A 76 4.92 -6.44 -1.37
C LEU A 76 6.42 -6.70 -1.56
N LYS A 77 6.82 -7.40 -2.62
CA LYS A 77 8.22 -7.64 -2.94
C LYS A 77 9.02 -6.35 -3.10
N ILE A 78 8.47 -5.33 -3.78
CA ILE A 78 9.14 -4.03 -3.94
C ILE A 78 9.36 -3.35 -2.58
N LEU A 79 8.37 -3.41 -1.68
CA LEU A 79 8.51 -2.88 -0.32
C LEU A 79 9.64 -3.59 0.44
N GLU A 80 9.70 -4.92 0.35
CA GLU A 80 10.71 -5.74 1.03
C GLU A 80 12.12 -5.46 0.51
N GLU A 81 12.30 -5.44 -0.82
CA GLU A 81 13.57 -5.08 -1.47
C GLU A 81 14.03 -3.66 -1.11
N SER A 82 13.08 -2.75 -0.89
CA SER A 82 13.33 -1.37 -0.48
C SER A 82 13.49 -1.19 1.03
N ARG A 83 13.63 -2.29 1.79
CA ARG A 83 13.79 -2.32 3.26
C ARG A 83 12.63 -1.68 4.03
N PHE A 84 11.41 -1.76 3.53
CA PHE A 84 10.22 -1.43 4.30
C PHE A 84 9.73 -2.62 5.15
N GLY A 85 9.16 -2.32 6.30
CA GLY A 85 8.18 -3.15 6.99
C GLY A 85 6.78 -2.68 6.64
N TYR A 86 5.77 -3.53 6.84
CA TYR A 86 4.40 -3.16 6.51
C TYR A 86 3.37 -3.85 7.39
N GLN A 87 2.20 -3.21 7.52
CA GLN A 87 0.97 -3.75 8.08
C GLN A 87 -0.09 -3.75 6.99
N ILE A 88 -0.88 -4.83 6.92
CA ILE A 88 -1.91 -5.02 5.90
C ILE A 88 -3.27 -5.12 6.59
N ARG A 89 -4.24 -4.36 6.08
CA ARG A 89 -5.64 -4.47 6.48
C ARG A 89 -6.50 -4.61 5.22
N GLY A 90 -7.23 -5.71 5.11
CA GLY A 90 -8.26 -5.91 4.10
C GLY A 90 -9.58 -6.27 4.76
N ILE A 91 -10.70 -5.83 4.17
CA ILE A 91 -12.03 -6.27 4.58
C ILE A 91 -12.44 -7.43 3.70
N THR A 92 -12.85 -8.55 4.29
CA THR A 92 -13.44 -9.69 3.59
C THR A 92 -14.80 -10.02 4.19
N ASP A 93 -15.84 -10.03 3.35
CA ASP A 93 -17.18 -10.43 3.78
C ASP A 93 -17.39 -11.93 3.57
N ARG A 94 -18.24 -12.54 4.40
CA ARG A 94 -18.74 -13.89 4.20
C ARG A 94 -20.14 -13.86 3.55
N PRO A 95 -20.47 -14.77 2.61
CA PRO A 95 -19.57 -15.79 2.05
C PRO A 95 -18.48 -15.15 1.18
N TYR A 96 -17.30 -15.79 1.14
CA TYR A 96 -16.17 -15.28 0.36
C TYR A 96 -16.53 -15.28 -1.13
N GLN A 97 -16.30 -14.16 -1.79
CA GLN A 97 -16.56 -13.97 -3.22
C GLN A 97 -15.25 -13.95 -3.99
N ARG A 98 -15.17 -14.70 -5.08
CA ARG A 98 -14.02 -14.69 -5.99
C ARG A 98 -14.08 -13.48 -6.92
N HIS A 99 -12.92 -12.98 -7.36
CA HIS A 99 -12.81 -11.87 -8.33
C HIS A 99 -13.48 -10.56 -7.89
N ARG A 100 -13.82 -10.45 -6.60
CA ARG A 100 -14.45 -9.25 -6.05
C ARG A 100 -13.37 -8.23 -5.81
N PHE A 101 -13.62 -7.02 -6.32
CA PHE A 101 -12.83 -5.85 -5.98
C PHE A 101 -12.70 -5.69 -4.46
N GLN A 102 -11.50 -5.38 -3.99
CA GLN A 102 -11.20 -5.18 -2.59
C GLN A 102 -10.21 -4.04 -2.42
N ASN A 103 -10.47 -3.16 -1.44
CA ASN A 103 -9.49 -2.18 -0.98
C ASN A 103 -8.65 -2.83 0.11
N ILE A 104 -7.34 -2.88 -0.12
CA ILE A 104 -6.36 -3.36 0.83
C ILE A 104 -5.54 -2.16 1.27
N MET A 105 -5.65 -1.80 2.55
CA MET A 105 -4.83 -0.76 3.14
C MET A 105 -3.48 -1.34 3.52
N VAL A 106 -2.41 -0.76 2.98
CA VAL A 106 -1.03 -1.09 3.33
C VAL A 106 -0.38 0.12 3.96
N TYR A 107 -0.02 0.00 5.24
CA TYR A 107 0.86 0.95 5.91
C TYR A 107 2.28 0.41 5.85
N ALA A 108 3.22 1.15 5.28
CA ALA A 108 4.61 0.75 5.16
C ALA A 108 5.54 1.80 5.78
N TYR A 109 6.56 1.33 6.49
CA TYR A 109 7.53 2.17 7.22
C TYR A 109 8.94 1.65 7.01
N ARG A 110 9.93 2.54 6.95
CA ARG A 110 11.34 2.13 6.84
C ARG A 110 11.73 1.27 8.03
N LYS A 111 12.33 0.10 7.76
CA LYS A 111 13.06 -0.63 8.79
C LYS A 111 14.35 0.14 9.08
N GLY A 112 14.47 0.66 10.30
CA GLY A 112 15.68 1.33 10.76
C GLY A 112 16.92 0.46 10.56
N GLY A 113 18.04 1.10 10.22
CA GLY A 113 19.37 0.54 10.48
C GLY A 113 19.78 0.66 11.95
N ASP A 114 18.92 1.22 12.80
CA ASP A 114 19.21 1.50 14.19
C ASP A 114 18.92 0.27 15.06
N LYS A 115 19.96 -0.19 15.74
CA LYS A 115 19.93 -1.31 16.70
C LYS A 115 19.05 -1.07 17.94
N ASN A 116 18.29 0.03 17.98
CA ASN A 116 17.51 0.47 19.14
C ASN A 116 16.00 0.56 18.88
N ASP A 117 15.52 0.31 17.65
CA ASP A 117 14.08 0.19 17.40
C ASP A 117 13.61 -1.21 17.77
N VAL A 118 13.46 -1.46 19.06
CA VAL A 118 12.70 -2.61 19.57
C VAL A 118 11.27 -2.11 19.81
N PRO A 119 10.27 -2.53 19.01
CA PRO A 119 8.88 -2.27 19.36
C PRO A 119 8.57 -3.09 20.61
N GLY A 120 8.13 -2.41 21.67
CA GLY A 120 7.70 -3.03 22.90
C GLY A 120 6.64 -4.10 22.64
N ILE A 121 7.04 -5.36 22.76
CA ILE A 121 6.11 -6.43 23.07
C ILE A 121 5.64 -6.19 24.50
N ALA A 122 4.42 -5.70 24.66
CA ALA A 122 3.74 -5.77 25.94
C ALA A 122 3.65 -7.26 26.30
N GLU A 123 4.41 -7.68 27.29
CA GLU A 123 4.24 -8.98 27.94
C GLU A 123 2.79 -9.03 28.44
N THR A 124 1.97 -9.87 27.82
CA THR A 124 0.73 -10.31 28.45
C THR A 124 1.13 -11.23 29.58
N ASP A 125 1.19 -10.68 30.78
CA ASP A 125 1.14 -11.40 32.04
C ASP A 125 -0.14 -12.25 32.08
N THR A 126 -0.02 -13.51 31.67
CA THR A 126 -0.97 -14.56 32.04
C THR A 126 -0.25 -15.53 32.94
N GLY A 127 -0.12 -15.16 34.20
CA GLY A 127 0.44 -15.99 35.25
C GLY A 127 -0.26 -15.81 36.60
N GLN A 128 -1.59 -15.97 36.66
CA GLN A 128 -2.30 -16.19 37.94
C GLN A 128 -3.64 -16.92 37.75
N ARG A 129 -3.61 -18.25 37.89
CA ARG A 129 -4.39 -19.04 38.86
C ARG A 129 -4.08 -20.52 38.74
#